data_AF-A0ABD0PBY0-F1
#
_entry.id   AF-A0ABD0PBY0-F1
#
_cell.length_a   1.000
_cell.length_b   1.000
_cell.length_c   1.000
_cell.angle_alpha   90.00
_cell.angle_beta   90.00
_cell.angle_gamma   90.00
#
_symmetry.space_group_name_H-M   'P 1'
#
loop_
_entity.id
_entity.type
_entity.pdbx_description
1 polymer ?
#
loop_
_entity_poly.entity_id
_entity_poly.type
_entity_poly.pdbx_seq_one_letter_code
_entity_poly.pdbx_strand_id
1 'polypeptide(L)'
;IIDDLIEGGHSEAATLAEWKDGVNESWADLLELIDTRAQLLTASYDLFKYFCDGQELVAQIEEKKNELPEDLGEDFSKAESFHRMHAAFERVKQFQETATRLYAQYAGDQATAIQATEKEVVEAWKGRRKQLEDTADKFRFFTMVRDLLAWMESIIQQIETQEKPRDVSSVELLMKYHQGIRAEIETRGPKFNQCVELGQALLERKHKDSVE
;
A
#
# COMPACT_ATOMS: atom_id res chain seq x y z
N ILE A 1 -26.19 21.57 56.39
CA ILE A 1 -26.37 20.89 57.70
C ILE A 1 -25.05 20.82 58.47
N ILE A 2 -24.01 20.11 58.01
CA ILE A 2 -22.69 20.13 58.69
C ILE A 2 -22.09 21.54 58.67
N ASP A 3 -22.16 22.23 57.54
CA ASP A 3 -21.66 23.60 57.41
C ASP A 3 -22.38 24.58 58.31
N ASP A 4 -23.72 24.48 58.39
CA ASP A 4 -24.54 25.30 59.29
C ASP A 4 -24.24 25.03 60.78
N LEU A 5 -23.87 23.78 61.14
CA LEU A 5 -23.48 23.40 62.51
C LEU A 5 -22.09 23.93 62.88
N ILE A 6 -21.17 23.95 61.91
CA ILE A 6 -19.82 24.53 62.09
C ILE A 6 -19.92 26.05 62.22
N GLU A 7 -20.64 26.72 61.32
CA GLU A 7 -20.86 28.17 61.35
C GLU A 7 -21.67 28.63 62.56
N GLY A 8 -22.59 27.80 63.05
CA GLY A 8 -23.38 28.04 64.26
C GLY A 8 -22.64 27.87 65.58
N GLY A 9 -21.34 27.52 65.57
CA GLY A 9 -20.52 27.40 66.79
C GLY A 9 -20.82 26.16 67.64
N HIS A 10 -21.23 25.05 67.01
CA HIS A 10 -21.52 23.80 67.71
C HIS A 10 -20.31 23.31 68.54
N SER A 11 -20.55 22.67 69.69
CA SER A 11 -19.49 22.23 70.62
C SER A 11 -18.49 21.25 70.01
N GLU A 12 -18.92 20.53 68.98
CA GLU A 12 -18.11 19.55 68.23
C GLU A 12 -17.69 20.05 66.85
N ALA A 13 -17.80 21.36 66.57
CA ALA A 13 -17.53 21.93 65.25
C ALA A 13 -16.13 21.59 64.71
N ALA A 14 -15.11 21.53 65.58
CA ALA A 14 -13.75 21.15 65.17
C ALA A 14 -13.68 19.69 64.67
N THR A 15 -14.24 18.74 65.42
CA THR A 15 -14.29 17.32 65.02
C THR A 15 -15.12 17.12 63.76
N LEU A 16 -16.25 17.84 63.62
CA LEU A 16 -17.09 17.79 62.43
C LEU A 16 -16.38 18.35 61.19
N ALA A 17 -15.59 19.41 61.35
CA ALA A 17 -14.76 19.95 60.27
C ALA A 17 -13.68 18.95 59.84
N GLU A 18 -12.95 18.35 60.79
CA GLU A 18 -11.94 17.32 60.50
C GLU A 18 -12.54 16.12 59.75
N TRP A 19 -13.73 15.64 60.17
CA TRP A 19 -14.40 14.54 59.46
C TRP A 19 -14.89 14.94 58.08
N LYS A 20 -15.43 16.16 57.93
CA LYS A 20 -15.84 16.69 56.63
C LYS A 20 -14.64 16.75 55.68
N ASP A 21 -13.52 17.30 56.13
CA ASP A 21 -12.31 17.43 55.33
C ASP A 21 -11.75 16.05 54.96
N GLY A 22 -11.65 15.13 55.92
CA GLY A 22 -11.17 13.77 55.66
C GLY A 22 -12.06 12.98 54.67
N VAL A 23 -13.39 13.15 54.72
CA VAL A 23 -14.31 12.55 53.75
C VAL A 23 -14.14 13.18 52.36
N ASN A 24 -13.98 14.51 52.28
CA ASN A 24 -13.76 15.19 51.02
C ASN A 24 -12.42 14.82 50.37
N GLU A 25 -11.35 14.71 51.15
CA GLU A 25 -10.03 14.23 50.70
C GLU A 25 -10.13 12.79 50.20
N SER A 26 -10.72 11.88 50.99
CA SER A 26 -10.91 10.48 50.57
C SER A 26 -11.75 10.33 49.31
N TRP A 27 -12.75 11.20 49.13
CA TRP A 27 -13.58 11.24 47.93
C TRP A 27 -12.79 11.75 46.71
N ALA A 28 -11.98 12.80 46.88
CA ALA A 28 -11.11 13.31 45.84
C ALA A 28 -10.08 12.25 45.38
N ASP A 29 -9.43 11.57 46.34
CA ASP A 29 -8.49 10.48 46.06
C ASP A 29 -9.16 9.33 45.29
N LEU A 30 -10.40 8.99 45.66
CA LEU A 30 -11.17 7.95 44.96
C LEU A 30 -11.47 8.35 43.51
N LEU A 31 -11.83 9.61 43.26
CA LEU A 31 -12.08 10.11 41.90
C LEU A 31 -10.79 10.08 41.06
N GLU A 32 -9.67 10.53 41.61
CA GLU A 32 -8.36 10.47 40.92
C GLU A 32 -7.95 9.02 40.61
N LEU A 33 -8.20 8.10 41.54
CA LEU A 33 -7.92 6.67 41.34
C LEU A 33 -8.79 6.08 40.22
N ILE A 34 -10.08 6.44 40.16
CA ILE A 34 -10.99 6.00 39.09
C ILE A 34 -10.52 6.53 37.75
N ASP A 35 -10.15 7.81 37.66
CA ASP A 35 -9.68 8.44 36.42
C ASP A 35 -8.36 7.83 35.95
N THR A 36 -7.41 7.64 36.86
CA THR A 36 -6.14 6.95 36.58
C THR A 36 -6.39 5.53 36.07
N ARG A 37 -7.32 4.80 36.71
CA ARG A 37 -7.66 3.45 36.30
C ARG A 37 -8.31 3.42 34.91
N ALA A 38 -9.18 4.38 34.60
CA ALA A 38 -9.79 4.50 33.28
C ALA A 38 -8.74 4.76 32.19
N GLN A 39 -7.80 5.68 32.42
CA GLN A 39 -6.71 5.98 31.49
C GLN A 39 -5.82 4.76 31.21
N LEU A 40 -5.45 4.01 32.26
CA LEU A 40 -4.65 2.79 32.12
C LEU A 40 -5.38 1.70 31.31
N LEU A 41 -6.71 1.56 31.50
CA LEU A 41 -7.51 0.62 30.73
C LEU A 41 -7.60 1.03 29.26
N THR A 42 -7.79 2.31 28.97
CA THR A 42 -7.78 2.82 27.59
C THR A 42 -6.43 2.58 26.91
N ALA A 43 -5.31 2.91 27.58
CA ALA A 43 -3.98 2.66 27.04
C ALA A 43 -3.73 1.17 26.79
N SER A 44 -4.15 0.30 27.72
CA SER A 44 -4.05 -1.15 27.54
C SER A 44 -4.89 -1.63 26.36
N TYR A 45 -6.12 -1.14 26.22
CA TYR A 45 -7.01 -1.50 25.11
C TYR A 45 -6.40 -1.09 23.77
N ASP A 46 -5.91 0.14 23.64
CA ASP A 46 -5.31 0.64 22.41
C ASP A 46 -4.08 -0.17 21.99
N LEU A 47 -3.25 -0.58 22.97
CA LEU A 47 -2.10 -1.43 22.73
C LEU A 47 -2.49 -2.83 22.25
N PHE A 48 -3.45 -3.48 22.91
CA PHE A 48 -3.92 -4.81 22.47
C PHE A 48 -4.57 -4.74 21.09
N LYS A 49 -5.38 -3.70 20.86
CA LYS A 49 -5.99 -3.46 19.55
C LYS A 49 -4.93 -3.31 18.46
N TYR A 50 -3.86 -2.54 18.70
CA TYR A 50 -2.75 -2.41 17.75
C TYR A 50 -2.15 -3.76 17.36
N PHE A 51 -1.92 -4.66 18.31
CA PHE A 51 -1.40 -6.00 18.00
C PHE A 51 -2.38 -6.84 17.19
N CYS A 52 -3.67 -6.83 17.55
CA CYS A 52 -4.71 -7.53 16.79
C CYS A 52 -4.85 -6.98 15.36
N ASP A 53 -4.91 -5.66 15.21
CA ASP A 53 -5.00 -4.97 13.93
C ASP A 53 -3.79 -5.30 13.04
N GLY A 54 -2.59 -5.40 13.63
CA GLY A 54 -1.37 -5.79 12.92
C GLY A 54 -1.44 -7.21 12.36
N GLN A 55 -1.85 -8.17 13.19
CA GLN A 55 -2.03 -9.57 12.77
C GLN A 55 -3.09 -9.73 11.68
N GLU A 56 -4.23 -9.05 11.84
CA GLU A 56 -5.31 -9.05 10.85
C GLU A 56 -4.83 -8.47 9.51
N LEU A 57 -4.10 -7.35 9.56
CA LEU A 57 -3.60 -6.69 8.35
C LEU A 57 -2.58 -7.55 7.62
N VAL A 58 -1.66 -8.22 8.33
CA VAL A 58 -0.71 -9.17 7.73
C VAL A 58 -1.46 -10.33 7.07
N ALA A 59 -2.43 -10.93 7.76
CA ALA A 59 -3.23 -12.02 7.22
C ALA A 59 -3.96 -11.62 5.93
N GLN A 60 -4.57 -10.42 5.91
CA GLN A 60 -5.23 -9.90 4.72
C GLN A 60 -4.26 -9.64 3.56
N ILE A 61 -3.07 -9.11 3.84
CA ILE A 61 -2.05 -8.88 2.81
C ILE A 61 -1.60 -10.21 2.19
N GLU A 62 -1.34 -11.23 3.01
CA GLU A 62 -0.92 -12.56 2.53
C GLU A 62 -2.07 -13.32 1.83
N GLU A 63 -3.32 -13.17 2.26
CA GLU A 63 -4.47 -13.73 1.54
C GLU A 63 -4.56 -13.13 0.13
N LYS A 64 -4.49 -11.81 0.00
CA LYS A 64 -4.51 -11.12 -1.30
C LYS A 64 -3.29 -11.42 -2.16
N LYS A 65 -2.16 -11.75 -1.53
CA LYS A 65 -0.96 -12.25 -2.20
C LYS A 65 -1.22 -13.56 -2.95
N ASN A 66 -1.94 -14.48 -2.30
CA ASN A 66 -2.30 -15.78 -2.85
C ASN A 66 -3.45 -15.72 -3.87
N GLU A 67 -4.32 -14.70 -3.78
CA GLU A 67 -5.41 -14.48 -4.75
C GLU A 67 -4.97 -13.88 -6.09
N LEU A 68 -3.70 -13.55 -6.31
CA LEU A 68 -3.29 -12.96 -7.59
C LEU A 68 -3.61 -13.91 -8.74
N PRO A 69 -4.49 -13.52 -9.69
CA PRO A 69 -4.79 -14.34 -10.83
C PRO A 69 -3.52 -14.62 -11.63
N GLU A 70 -3.28 -15.89 -11.99
CA GLU A 70 -2.27 -16.26 -12.99
C GLU A 70 -2.54 -15.56 -14.34
N ASP A 71 -3.80 -15.20 -14.56
CA ASP A 71 -4.29 -14.55 -15.76
C ASP A 71 -4.81 -13.15 -15.43
N LEU A 72 -3.92 -12.17 -15.38
CA LEU A 72 -4.29 -10.76 -15.50
C LEU A 72 -4.18 -10.34 -16.98
N GLY A 73 -4.71 -11.19 -17.87
CA GLY A 73 -4.93 -10.86 -19.26
C GLY A 73 -5.90 -9.70 -19.39
N GLU A 74 -5.55 -8.75 -20.26
CA GLU A 74 -6.25 -7.59 -20.86
C GLU A 74 -7.35 -6.82 -20.10
N ASP A 75 -8.17 -7.46 -19.27
CA ASP A 75 -9.35 -6.93 -18.59
C ASP A 75 -9.18 -6.78 -17.07
N PHE A 76 -7.94 -6.69 -16.57
CA PHE A 76 -7.74 -6.16 -15.22
C PHE A 76 -8.00 -4.65 -15.26
N SER A 77 -9.27 -4.26 -15.08
CA SER A 77 -9.66 -2.85 -14.95
C SER A 77 -8.72 -2.19 -13.92
N LYS A 78 -7.78 -1.39 -14.45
CA LYS A 78 -6.71 -0.77 -13.67
C LYS A 78 -7.30 0.05 -12.52
N ALA A 79 -8.51 0.57 -12.65
CA ALA A 79 -9.13 1.37 -11.61
C ALA A 79 -9.45 0.58 -10.33
N GLU A 80 -10.13 -0.56 -10.42
CA GLU A 80 -10.58 -1.30 -9.23
C GLU A 80 -9.41 -1.95 -8.48
N SER A 81 -8.43 -2.45 -9.23
CA SER A 81 -7.20 -3.02 -8.67
C SER A 81 -6.31 -1.97 -8.03
N PHE A 82 -6.14 -0.81 -8.66
CA PHE A 82 -5.43 0.32 -8.03
C PHE A 82 -6.18 0.84 -6.80
N HIS A 83 -7.52 0.85 -6.80
CA HIS A 83 -8.30 1.24 -5.62
C HIS A 83 -8.11 0.27 -4.46
N ARG A 84 -8.17 -1.04 -4.70
CA ARG A 84 -7.91 -2.06 -3.67
C ARG A 84 -6.47 -1.96 -3.14
N MET A 85 -5.49 -1.73 -4.01
CA MET A 85 -4.10 -1.50 -3.63
C MET A 85 -3.92 -0.22 -2.80
N HIS A 86 -4.57 0.88 -3.21
CA HIS A 86 -4.52 2.16 -2.49
C HIS A 86 -5.17 2.05 -1.11
N ALA A 87 -6.30 1.36 -0.98
CA ALA A 87 -6.95 1.15 0.30
C ALA A 87 -6.07 0.37 1.28
N ALA A 88 -5.40 -0.70 0.82
CA ALA A 88 -4.45 -1.44 1.64
C ALA A 88 -3.25 -0.57 2.05
N PHE A 89 -2.74 0.24 1.13
CA PHE A 89 -1.65 1.19 1.40
C PHE A 89 -2.00 2.20 2.50
N GLU A 90 -3.18 2.82 2.41
CA GLU A 90 -3.65 3.79 3.42
C GLU A 90 -3.80 3.12 4.81
N ARG A 91 -4.27 1.87 4.87
CA ARG A 91 -4.34 1.13 6.13
C ARG A 91 -2.95 0.87 6.74
N VAL A 92 -1.97 0.49 5.93
CA VAL A 92 -0.58 0.32 6.39
C VAL A 92 -0.03 1.65 6.90
N LYS A 93 -0.28 2.76 6.20
CA LYS A 93 0.16 4.08 6.62
C LYS A 93 -0.43 4.49 7.98
N GLN A 94 -1.75 4.33 8.15
CA GLN A 94 -2.43 4.58 9.43
C GLN A 94 -1.88 3.70 10.56
N PHE A 95 -1.53 2.46 10.25
CA PHE A 95 -0.90 1.55 11.21
C PHE A 95 0.47 2.07 11.67
N GLN A 96 1.30 2.55 10.76
CA GLN A 96 2.61 3.15 11.07
C GLN A 96 2.50 4.47 11.85
N GLU A 97 1.50 5.29 11.57
CA GLU A 97 1.20 6.50 12.34
C GLU A 97 0.83 6.12 13.79
N THR A 98 0.04 5.05 13.96
CA THR A 98 -0.29 4.51 15.29
C THR A 98 0.95 3.96 16.00
N ALA A 99 1.81 3.22 15.31
CA ALA A 99 3.08 2.73 15.84
C ALA A 99 3.97 3.89 16.34
N THR A 100 4.06 4.96 15.54
CA THR A 100 4.82 6.17 15.89
C THR A 100 4.31 6.81 17.19
N ARG A 101 3.00 6.88 17.37
CA ARG A 101 2.40 7.36 18.62
C ARG A 101 2.70 6.44 19.81
N LEU A 102 2.64 5.13 19.61
CA LEU A 102 2.93 4.15 20.67
C LEU A 102 4.41 4.15 21.08
N TYR A 103 5.35 4.41 20.16
CA TYR A 103 6.77 4.56 20.50
C TYR A 103 7.04 5.68 21.50
N ALA A 104 6.21 6.73 21.52
CA ALA A 104 6.35 7.82 22.49
C ALA A 104 5.82 7.44 23.88
N GLN A 105 5.03 6.38 24.00
CA GLN A 105 4.32 5.98 25.22
C GLN A 105 4.93 4.75 25.92
N TYR A 106 5.63 3.90 25.17
CA TYR A 106 6.16 2.63 25.66
C TYR A 106 7.68 2.54 25.52
N ALA A 107 8.31 1.77 26.41
CA ALA A 107 9.75 1.50 26.41
C ALA A 107 10.04 0.01 26.71
N GLY A 108 11.29 -0.41 26.53
CA GLY A 108 11.72 -1.78 26.82
C GLY A 108 11.05 -2.83 25.94
N ASP A 109 10.60 -3.92 26.56
CA ASP A 109 10.02 -5.07 25.85
C ASP A 109 8.77 -4.70 25.04
N GLN A 110 7.93 -3.79 25.56
CA GLN A 110 6.72 -3.34 24.86
C GLN A 110 7.06 -2.54 23.60
N ALA A 111 8.03 -1.64 23.67
CA ALA A 111 8.50 -0.90 22.48
C ALA A 111 9.10 -1.85 21.43
N THR A 112 9.83 -2.87 21.88
CA THR A 112 10.39 -3.90 21.00
C THR A 112 9.30 -4.72 20.32
N ALA A 113 8.24 -5.10 21.05
CA ALA A 113 7.09 -5.79 20.49
C ALA A 113 6.33 -4.92 19.47
N ILE A 114 6.08 -3.65 19.77
CA ILE A 114 5.44 -2.69 18.84
C ILE A 114 6.24 -2.60 17.55
N GLN A 115 7.57 -2.50 17.65
CA GLN A 115 8.48 -2.44 16.50
C GLN A 115 8.48 -3.72 15.67
N ALA A 116 8.48 -4.87 16.33
CA ALA A 116 8.39 -6.15 15.64
C ALA A 116 7.10 -6.26 14.82
N THR A 117 5.97 -5.88 15.41
CA THR A 117 4.66 -5.88 14.73
C THR A 117 4.60 -4.87 13.59
N GLU A 118 5.10 -3.64 13.77
CA GLU A 118 5.18 -2.66 12.67
C GLU A 118 6.00 -3.21 11.50
N LYS A 119 7.18 -3.76 11.82
CA LYS A 119 8.07 -4.34 10.82
C LYS A 119 7.40 -5.48 10.06
N GLU A 120 6.67 -6.36 10.75
CA GLU A 120 5.96 -7.47 10.11
C GLU A 120 4.94 -6.98 9.07
N VAL A 121 4.10 -6.00 9.45
CA VAL A 121 3.12 -5.38 8.55
C VAL A 121 3.80 -4.72 7.35
N VAL A 122 4.87 -3.94 7.60
CA VAL A 122 5.61 -3.22 6.56
C VAL A 122 6.29 -4.18 5.58
N GLU A 123 6.90 -5.26 6.06
CA GLU A 123 7.55 -6.25 5.21
C GLU A 123 6.53 -7.07 4.40
N ALA A 124 5.39 -7.46 5.00
CA ALA A 124 4.30 -8.09 4.26
C ALA A 124 3.81 -7.18 3.11
N TRP A 125 3.60 -5.89 3.41
CA TRP A 125 3.18 -4.91 2.40
C TRP A 125 4.24 -4.69 1.31
N LYS A 126 5.52 -4.57 1.66
CA LYS A 126 6.62 -4.47 0.68
C LYS A 126 6.66 -5.69 -0.24
N GLY A 127 6.53 -6.89 0.32
CA GLY A 127 6.48 -8.13 -0.45
C GLY A 127 5.32 -8.14 -1.45
N ARG A 128 4.12 -7.76 -1.01
CA ARG A 128 2.93 -7.62 -1.87
C ARG A 128 3.13 -6.57 -2.97
N ARG A 129 3.64 -5.40 -2.62
CA ARG A 129 3.89 -4.31 -3.57
C ARG A 129 4.89 -4.74 -4.65
N LYS A 130 6.00 -5.35 -4.26
CA LYS A 130 7.00 -5.86 -5.20
C LYS A 130 6.38 -6.88 -6.15
N GLN A 131 5.59 -7.83 -5.64
CA GLN A 131 4.91 -8.80 -6.49
C GLN A 131 3.96 -8.12 -7.49
N LEU A 132 3.19 -7.12 -7.07
CA LEU A 132 2.32 -6.36 -7.96
C LEU A 132 3.09 -5.61 -9.05
N GLU A 133 4.22 -5.00 -8.68
CA GLU A 133 5.12 -4.31 -9.62
C GLU A 133 5.72 -5.30 -10.63
N ASP A 134 6.23 -6.45 -10.17
CA ASP A 134 6.76 -7.51 -11.01
C ASP A 134 5.70 -8.06 -11.98
N THR A 135 4.48 -8.26 -11.48
CA THR A 135 3.34 -8.70 -12.30
C THR A 135 2.96 -7.64 -13.33
N ALA A 136 2.86 -6.37 -12.95
CA ALA A 136 2.54 -5.28 -13.86
C ALA A 136 3.59 -5.12 -14.97
N ASP A 137 4.88 -5.21 -14.63
CA ASP A 137 5.97 -5.15 -15.61
C ASP A 137 5.92 -6.31 -16.61
N LYS A 138 5.62 -7.54 -16.17
CA LYS A 138 5.41 -8.71 -17.04
C LYS A 138 4.30 -8.45 -18.07
N PHE A 139 3.12 -7.99 -17.62
CA PHE A 139 2.01 -7.73 -18.55
C PHE A 139 2.28 -6.56 -19.48
N ARG A 140 2.99 -5.53 -19.00
CA ARG A 140 3.44 -4.42 -19.85
C ARG A 140 4.37 -4.93 -20.95
N PHE A 141 5.32 -5.81 -20.62
CA PHE A 141 6.20 -6.43 -21.60
C PHE A 141 5.42 -7.23 -22.64
N PHE A 142 4.52 -8.14 -22.23
CA PHE A 142 3.71 -8.92 -23.17
C PHE A 142 2.83 -8.06 -24.08
N THR A 143 2.23 -7.00 -23.53
CA THR A 143 1.48 -6.02 -24.32
C THR A 143 2.36 -5.37 -25.38
N MET A 144 3.56 -4.90 -25.00
CA MET A 144 4.50 -4.29 -25.94
C MET A 144 4.94 -5.27 -27.04
N VAL A 145 5.22 -6.53 -26.69
CA VAL A 145 5.60 -7.57 -27.66
C VAL A 145 4.47 -7.82 -28.65
N ARG A 146 3.25 -8.05 -28.16
CA ARG A 146 2.07 -8.29 -29.01
C ARG A 146 1.81 -7.12 -29.95
N ASP A 147 1.84 -5.89 -29.43
CA ASP A 147 1.58 -4.69 -30.23
C ASP A 147 2.66 -4.49 -31.31
N LEU A 148 3.93 -4.79 -30.99
CA LEU A 148 5.02 -4.75 -31.97
C LEU A 148 4.90 -5.85 -33.02
N LEU A 149 4.55 -7.08 -32.65
CA LEU A 149 4.32 -8.18 -33.58
C LEU A 149 3.17 -7.87 -34.55
N ALA A 150 2.03 -7.41 -34.03
CA ALA A 150 0.89 -7.02 -34.85
C ALA A 150 1.22 -5.88 -35.81
N TRP A 151 2.01 -4.89 -35.36
CA TRP A 151 2.48 -3.82 -36.22
C TRP A 151 3.44 -4.33 -37.31
N MET A 152 4.39 -5.21 -36.98
CA MET A 152 5.31 -5.79 -37.97
C MET A 152 4.56 -6.59 -39.03
N GLU A 153 3.55 -7.37 -38.65
CA GLU A 153 2.69 -8.09 -39.58
C GLU A 153 1.96 -7.13 -40.53
N SER A 154 1.45 -6.01 -40.01
CA SER A 154 0.82 -4.97 -40.84
C SER A 154 1.80 -4.32 -41.84
N ILE A 155 3.05 -4.08 -41.44
CA ILE A 155 4.09 -3.54 -42.33
C ILE A 155 4.45 -4.56 -43.42
N ILE A 156 4.58 -5.85 -43.06
CA ILE A 156 4.83 -6.93 -44.03
C ILE A 156 3.69 -6.99 -45.05
N GLN A 157 2.45 -7.00 -44.58
CA GLN A 157 1.28 -7.02 -45.46
C GLN A 157 1.22 -5.80 -46.40
N GLN A 158 1.55 -4.61 -45.90
CA GLN A 158 1.64 -3.39 -46.71
C GLN A 158 2.68 -3.50 -47.83
N ILE A 159 3.81 -4.18 -47.59
CA ILE A 159 4.86 -4.42 -48.59
C ILE A 159 4.42 -5.49 -49.60
N GLU A 160 3.86 -6.60 -49.12
CA GLU A 160 3.48 -7.75 -49.97
C GLU A 160 2.30 -7.45 -50.91
N THR A 161 1.41 -6.54 -50.51
CA THR A 161 0.23 -6.17 -51.29
C THR A 161 0.52 -5.15 -52.41
N GLN A 162 1.76 -4.68 -52.54
CA GLN A 162 2.13 -3.73 -53.60
C GLN A 162 2.11 -4.38 -54.99
N GLU A 163 1.46 -3.74 -55.94
CA GLU A 163 1.43 -4.22 -57.32
C GLU A 163 2.77 -4.03 -58.02
N LYS A 164 3.10 -4.95 -58.94
CA LYS A 164 4.28 -4.82 -59.79
C LYS A 164 4.16 -3.58 -60.69
N PRO A 165 5.11 -2.64 -60.64
CA PRO A 165 5.07 -1.43 -61.46
C PRO A 165 5.20 -1.75 -62.95
N ARG A 166 4.56 -0.95 -63.80
CA ARG A 166 4.42 -1.19 -65.25
C ARG A 166 5.11 -0.12 -66.12
N ASP A 167 5.54 0.98 -65.50
CA ASP A 167 6.21 2.11 -66.15
C ASP A 167 7.10 2.86 -65.15
N VAL A 168 7.92 3.80 -65.65
CA VAL A 168 8.86 4.56 -64.82
C VAL A 168 8.15 5.35 -63.72
N SER A 169 7.00 5.95 -64.01
CA SER A 169 6.23 6.74 -63.03
C SER A 169 5.72 5.87 -61.87
N SER A 170 5.23 4.66 -62.16
CA SER A 170 4.79 3.68 -61.15
C SER A 170 5.96 3.14 -60.32
N VAL A 171 7.15 3.00 -60.92
CA VAL A 171 8.38 2.66 -60.17
C VAL A 171 8.74 3.78 -59.20
N GLU A 172 8.77 5.04 -59.65
CA GLU A 172 9.09 6.19 -58.80
C GLU A 172 8.10 6.36 -57.63
N LEU A 173 6.81 6.11 -57.87
CA LEU A 173 5.79 6.13 -56.83
C LEU A 173 6.03 5.03 -55.79
N LEU A 174 6.26 3.79 -56.23
CA LEU A 174 6.52 2.67 -55.34
C LEU A 174 7.81 2.87 -54.52
N MET A 175 8.85 3.47 -55.11
CA MET A 175 10.07 3.86 -54.39
C MET A 175 9.77 4.87 -53.27
N LYS A 176 8.98 5.90 -53.54
CA LYS A 176 8.58 6.89 -52.52
C LYS A 176 7.76 6.25 -51.41
N TYR A 177 6.84 5.35 -51.75
CA TYR A 177 6.06 4.60 -50.77
C TYR A 177 6.96 3.75 -49.85
N HIS A 178 7.92 3.01 -50.41
CA HIS A 178 8.91 2.25 -49.64
C HIS A 178 9.79 3.13 -48.75
N GLN A 179 10.18 4.32 -49.21
CA GLN A 179 10.88 5.29 -48.36
C GLN A 179 10.03 5.74 -47.17
N GLY A 180 8.71 5.90 -47.37
CA GLY A 180 7.75 6.16 -46.30
C GLY A 180 7.69 5.05 -45.26
N ILE A 181 7.56 3.79 -45.70
CA ILE A 181 7.61 2.62 -44.79
C ILE A 181 8.92 2.59 -44.00
N ARG A 182 10.06 2.84 -44.66
CA ARG A 182 11.36 2.88 -43.99
C ARG A 182 11.39 3.95 -42.89
N ALA A 183 10.89 5.14 -43.17
CA ALA A 183 10.79 6.21 -42.16
C ALA A 183 9.87 5.80 -40.99
N GLU A 184 8.76 5.10 -41.26
CA GLU A 184 7.90 4.58 -40.20
C GLU A 184 8.65 3.58 -39.30
N ILE A 185 9.39 2.63 -39.89
CA ILE A 185 10.21 1.67 -39.14
C ILE A 185 11.24 2.39 -38.27
N GLU A 186 11.94 3.38 -38.82
CA GLU A 186 12.93 4.17 -38.09
C GLU A 186 12.30 4.91 -36.90
N THR A 187 11.10 5.48 -37.06
CA THR A 187 10.38 6.14 -35.96
C THR A 187 9.86 5.19 -34.88
N ARG A 188 9.69 3.89 -35.22
CA ARG A 188 9.27 2.85 -34.26
C ARG A 188 10.43 2.33 -33.40
N GLY A 189 11.68 2.52 -33.84
CA GLY A 189 12.90 2.04 -33.16
C GLY A 189 12.95 2.24 -31.64
N PRO A 190 12.62 3.44 -31.10
CA PRO A 190 12.60 3.67 -29.66
C PRO A 190 11.65 2.75 -28.88
N LYS A 191 10.48 2.40 -29.43
CA LYS A 191 9.54 1.47 -28.78
C LYS A 191 10.08 0.04 -28.76
N PHE A 192 10.81 -0.35 -29.80
CA PHE A 192 11.47 -1.65 -29.85
C PHE A 192 12.57 -1.74 -28.78
N ASN A 193 13.41 -0.71 -28.67
CA ASN A 193 14.45 -0.64 -27.64
C ASN A 193 13.85 -0.71 -26.23
N GLN A 194 12.78 0.06 -25.96
CA GLN A 194 12.08 -0.01 -24.67
C GLN A 194 11.53 -1.40 -24.36
N CYS A 195 11.02 -2.12 -25.37
CA CYS A 195 10.52 -3.49 -25.21
C CYS A 195 11.67 -4.44 -24.83
N VAL A 196 12.80 -4.34 -25.52
CA VAL A 196 14.00 -5.15 -25.27
C VAL A 196 14.60 -4.84 -23.90
N GLU A 197 14.75 -3.57 -23.55
CA GLU A 197 15.26 -3.12 -22.24
C GLU A 197 14.38 -3.62 -21.09
N LEU A 198 13.05 -3.54 -21.24
CA LEU A 198 12.11 -4.08 -20.25
C LEU A 198 12.25 -5.60 -20.13
N GLY A 199 12.37 -6.31 -21.25
CA GLY A 199 12.60 -7.76 -21.27
C GLY A 199 13.90 -8.15 -20.56
N GLN A 200 15.00 -7.43 -20.84
CA GLN A 200 16.29 -7.64 -20.17
C GLN A 200 16.20 -7.37 -18.67
N ALA A 201 15.57 -6.27 -18.27
CA ALA A 201 15.38 -5.94 -16.86
C ALA A 201 14.56 -7.01 -16.11
N LEU A 202 13.55 -7.60 -16.76
CA LEU A 202 12.78 -8.72 -16.19
C LEU A 202 13.63 -9.97 -15.99
N LEU A 203 14.50 -10.30 -16.96
CA LEU A 203 15.44 -11.43 -16.86
C LEU A 203 16.48 -11.23 -15.74
N GLU A 204 17.09 -10.05 -15.66
CA GLU A 204 18.08 -9.71 -14.63
C GLU A 204 17.52 -9.82 -13.20
N ARG A 205 16.24 -9.47 -13.04
CA ARG A 205 15.53 -9.57 -11.76
C ARG A 205 15.18 -11.00 -11.36
N LYS A 206 15.50 -12.00 -12.20
CA LYS A 206 15.04 -13.39 -12.07
C LYS A 206 13.53 -13.44 -11.84
N HIS A 207 12.77 -12.74 -12.69
CA HIS A 207 11.33 -12.83 -12.62
C HIS A 207 10.93 -14.33 -12.66
N LYS A 208 9.90 -14.72 -11.90
CA LYS A 208 9.58 -16.14 -11.65
C LYS A 208 9.34 -16.95 -12.94
N ASP A 209 8.99 -16.26 -14.02
CA ASP A 209 8.77 -16.82 -15.36
C ASP A 209 9.98 -16.69 -16.30
N SER A 210 11.13 -16.21 -15.82
CA SER A 210 12.38 -16.05 -16.58
C SER A 210 13.23 -17.32 -16.66
N VAL A 211 12.68 -18.48 -16.33
CA VAL A 211 13.41 -19.75 -16.36
C VAL A 211 13.11 -20.49 -17.66
N GLU A 212 14.18 -20.85 -18.37
CA GLU A 212 14.24 -21.91 -19.38
C GLU A 212 13.69 -23.26 -18.85
#